data_AF-A0A941HQY3-F1
#
_entry.id   AF-A0A941HQY3-F1
#
_cell.length_a   1.000
_cell.length_b   1.000
_cell.length_c   1.000
_cell.angle_alpha   90.00
_cell.angle_beta   90.00
_cell.angle_gamma   90.00
#
_symmetry.space_group_name_H-M   'P 1'
#
loop_
_entity.id
_entity.type
_entity.pdbx_description
1 polymer ?
#
loop_
_entity_poly.entity_id
_entity_poly.type
_entity_poly.pdbx_seq_one_letter_code
_entity_poly.pdbx_strand_id
1 'polypeptide(L)'
;MGEDKGEKLLGTLSWMSLFATLCVVVLTVLQMNGIIRIPGFGEYLWLELMIFMGLVLWGWRFAVNSRRYPDYRKYSMAAFLFAAVQLIFLLSAVY
;
A
#
# COMPACT_ATOMS: atom_id res chain seq x y z
N MET A 1 1.04 -22.63 20.24
CA MET A 1 1.57 -22.13 18.96
C MET A 1 1.38 -20.61 18.99
N GLY A 2 2.33 -19.88 19.58
CA GLY A 2 2.17 -18.44 19.79
C GLY A 2 2.34 -17.71 18.46
N GLU A 3 1.36 -16.90 18.08
CA GLU A 3 1.56 -15.90 17.02
C GLU A 3 2.77 -15.05 17.38
N ASP A 4 3.78 -15.10 16.54
CA ASP A 4 5.00 -14.30 16.70
C ASP A 4 4.60 -12.81 16.70
N LYS A 5 5.13 -12.02 17.64
CA LYS A 5 4.74 -10.61 17.81
C LYS A 5 4.87 -9.82 16.50
N GLY A 6 5.81 -10.22 15.64
CA GLY A 6 6.01 -9.67 14.30
C GLY A 6 4.84 -9.92 13.33
N GLU A 7 4.19 -11.09 13.38
CA GLU A 7 3.03 -11.39 12.53
C GLU A 7 1.83 -10.50 12.88
N LYS A 8 1.59 -10.28 14.17
CA LYS A 8 0.53 -9.39 14.65
C LYS A 8 0.77 -7.94 14.23
N LEU A 9 1.99 -7.44 14.47
CA LEU A 9 2.36 -6.08 14.08
C LEU A 9 2.19 -5.87 12.56
N LEU A 10 2.68 -6.81 11.76
CA LEU A 10 2.54 -6.77 10.31
C LEU A 10 1.08 -6.82 9.85
N GLY A 11 0.27 -7.65 10.50
CA GLY A 11 -1.18 -7.72 10.28
C GLY A 11 -1.85 -6.37 10.54
N THR A 12 -1.56 -5.75 11.68
CA THR A 12 -2.06 -4.41 12.04
C THR A 12 -1.60 -3.35 11.05
N LEU A 13 -0.31 -3.30 10.72
CA LEU A 13 0.24 -2.32 9.77
C LEU A 13 -0.38 -2.45 8.37
N SER A 14 -0.63 -3.67 7.90
CA SER A 14 -1.24 -3.90 6.58
C SER A 14 -2.69 -3.45 6.53
N TRP A 15 -3.45 -3.63 7.63
CA TRP A 15 -4.82 -3.14 7.71
C TRP A 15 -4.88 -1.62 7.89
N MET A 16 -3.98 -1.05 8.69
CA MET A 16 -3.83 0.39 8.83
C MET A 16 -3.45 1.06 7.51
N SER A 17 -2.56 0.45 6.72
CA SER A 17 -2.17 1.00 5.41
C SER A 17 -3.33 0.97 4.41
N LEU A 18 -4.19 -0.07 4.45
CA LEU A 18 -5.41 -0.10 3.65
C LEU A 18 -6.35 1.06 4.00
N PHE A 19 -6.61 1.25 5.30
CA PHE A 19 -7.45 2.36 5.77
C PHE A 19 -6.87 3.73 5.37
N ALA A 20 -5.56 3.94 5.59
CA ALA A 20 -4.88 5.17 5.21
C ALA A 20 -4.95 5.42 3.69
N THR A 21 -4.78 4.37 2.87
CA THR A 21 -4.90 4.46 1.41
C THR A 21 -6.31 4.87 1.01
N LEU A 22 -7.36 4.30 1.62
CA LEU A 22 -8.75 4.68 1.35
C LEU A 22 -9.02 6.15 1.71
N CYS A 23 -8.51 6.63 2.85
CA CYS A 23 -8.62 8.03 3.22
C CYS A 23 -7.94 8.93 2.18
N VAL A 24 -6.75 8.56 1.72
CA VAL A 24 -5.99 9.33 0.72
C VAL A 24 -6.71 9.33 -0.62
N VAL A 25 -7.28 8.20 -1.07
CA VAL A 25 -8.13 8.14 -2.27
C VAL A 25 -9.30 9.13 -2.17
N VAL A 26 -10.02 9.13 -1.04
CA VAL A 26 -11.14 10.06 -0.83
C VAL A 26 -10.66 11.50 -0.90
N LEU A 27 -9.55 11.84 -0.22
CA LEU A 27 -8.98 13.19 -0.27
C LEU A 27 -8.56 13.58 -1.69
N THR A 28 -7.92 12.67 -2.44
CA THR A 28 -7.49 12.92 -3.82
C THR A 28 -8.71 13.20 -4.71
N VAL A 29 -9.78 12.41 -4.59
CA VAL A 29 -11.02 12.64 -5.34
C VAL A 29 -11.63 14.01 -5.00
N LEU A 30 -11.73 14.35 -3.70
CA LEU A 30 -12.28 15.65 -3.28
C LEU A 30 -11.43 16.84 -3.78
N GLN A 31 -10.10 16.71 -3.76
CA GLN A 31 -9.17 17.72 -4.25
C GLN A 31 -9.31 17.90 -5.77
N MET A 32 -9.29 16.80 -6.54
CA MET A 32 -9.37 16.82 -8.01
C MET A 32 -10.70 17.38 -8.52
N ASN A 33 -11.77 17.22 -7.74
CA ASN A 33 -13.08 17.82 -8.05
C ASN A 33 -13.23 19.26 -7.51
N GLY A 34 -12.19 19.83 -6.90
CA GLY A 34 -12.20 21.20 -6.37
C GLY A 34 -13.09 21.42 -5.16
N ILE A 35 -13.55 20.35 -4.49
CA ILE A 35 -14.38 20.43 -3.28
C ILE A 35 -13.55 20.90 -2.09
N ILE A 36 -12.29 20.44 -2.01
CA ILE A 36 -11.30 20.88 -1.03
C ILE A 36 -10.04 21.36 -1.75
N ARG A 37 -9.25 22.19 -1.06
CA ARG A 37 -7.92 22.60 -1.50
C ARG A 37 -6.94 22.48 -0.35
N ILE A 38 -6.20 21.39 -0.33
CA ILE A 38 -5.10 21.15 0.61
C ILE A 38 -3.79 21.54 -0.11
N PRO A 39 -3.04 22.54 0.41
CA PRO A 39 -1.74 22.92 -0.16
C PRO A 39 -0.77 21.73 -0.15
N GLY A 40 -0.07 21.50 -1.27
CA GLY A 40 0.87 20.38 -1.41
C GLY A 40 0.24 19.00 -1.62
N PHE A 41 -1.10 18.91 -1.69
CA PHE A 41 -1.86 17.69 -1.99
C PHE A 41 -2.49 17.73 -3.39
N GLY A 42 -1.88 18.48 -4.31
CA GLY A 42 -2.44 18.76 -5.64
C GLY A 42 -2.17 17.68 -6.69
N GLU A 43 -1.22 16.79 -6.45
CA GLU A 43 -0.76 15.79 -7.42
C GLU A 43 -1.07 14.37 -6.93
N TYR A 44 -0.98 13.40 -7.83
CA TYR A 44 -1.23 11.99 -7.48
C TYR A 44 -0.14 11.40 -6.57
N LEU A 45 0.95 12.13 -6.30
CA LEU A 45 2.11 11.69 -5.52
C LEU A 45 1.74 11.01 -4.19
N TRP A 46 0.87 11.63 -3.38
CA TRP A 46 0.49 11.05 -2.08
C TRP A 46 -0.30 9.76 -2.23
N LEU A 47 -1.15 9.69 -3.26
CA LEU A 47 -1.89 8.49 -3.59
C LEU A 47 -0.94 7.37 -4.03
N GLU A 48 -0.02 7.68 -4.94
CA GLU A 48 0.98 6.73 -5.44
C GLU A 48 1.88 6.18 -4.33
N LEU A 49 2.35 7.06 -3.44
CA LEU A 49 3.16 6.67 -2.28
C LEU A 49 2.40 5.72 -1.36
N MET A 50 1.11 5.98 -1.11
CA MET A 50 0.28 5.14 -0.24
C MET A 50 -0.01 3.79 -0.86
N ILE A 51 -0.29 3.75 -2.16
CA ILE A 51 -0.45 2.51 -2.91
C ILE A 51 0.85 1.70 -2.85
N PHE A 52 2.00 2.33 -3.13
CA PHE A 52 3.32 1.67 -3.06
C PHE A 52 3.58 1.06 -1.68
N MET A 53 3.45 1.86 -0.61
CA MET A 53 3.67 1.40 0.76
C MET A 53 2.70 0.28 1.15
N GLY A 54 1.44 0.40 0.73
CA GLY A 54 0.42 -0.64 0.91
C GLY A 54 0.86 -1.96 0.25
N LEU A 55 1.26 -1.92 -1.01
CA LEU A 55 1.70 -3.10 -1.76
C LEU A 55 2.93 -3.78 -1.12
N VAL A 56 3.89 -3.00 -0.62
CA VAL A 56 5.06 -3.54 0.09
C VAL A 56 4.64 -4.24 1.38
N LEU A 57 3.79 -3.61 2.20
CA LEU A 57 3.31 -4.18 3.47
C LEU A 57 2.50 -5.46 3.24
N TRP A 58 1.58 -5.44 2.29
CA TRP A 58 0.77 -6.60 1.92
C TRP A 58 1.61 -7.72 1.29
N GLY A 59 2.59 -7.37 0.44
CA GLY A 59 3.55 -8.32 -0.12
C GLY A 59 4.35 -9.04 0.95
N TRP A 60 4.82 -8.29 1.97
CA TRP A 60 5.53 -8.86 3.12
C TRP A 60 4.61 -9.74 3.97
N ARG A 61 3.36 -9.30 4.23
CA ARG A 61 2.35 -10.11 4.94
C ARG A 61 2.07 -11.43 4.25
N PHE A 62 1.88 -11.42 2.94
CA PHE A 62 1.68 -12.64 2.16
C PHE A 62 2.92 -13.54 2.15
N ALA A 63 4.12 -12.97 2.11
CA ALA A 63 5.37 -13.74 2.22
C ALA A 63 5.45 -14.49 3.55
N VAL A 64 5.14 -13.82 4.66
CA VAL A 64 5.13 -14.42 5.99
C VAL A 64 4.04 -15.50 6.09
N ASN A 65 2.81 -15.20 5.66
CA ASN A 65 1.71 -16.16 5.65
C ASN A 65 2.03 -17.40 4.80
N SER A 66 2.83 -17.25 3.74
CA SER A 66 3.19 -18.35 2.86
C SER A 66 4.03 -19.44 3.51
N ARG A 67 4.64 -19.15 4.66
CA ARG A 67 5.33 -20.16 5.47
C ARG A 67 4.37 -21.20 6.04
N ARG A 68 3.12 -20.81 6.32
CA ARG A 68 2.05 -21.70 6.80
C ARG A 68 1.13 -22.16 5.66
N TYR A 69 0.88 -21.29 4.68
CA TYR A 69 -0.05 -21.51 3.58
C TYR A 69 0.65 -21.25 2.23
N PRO A 70 1.28 -22.27 1.61
CA PRO A 70 2.15 -22.09 0.43
C PRO A 70 1.50 -21.32 -0.74
N ASP A 71 0.18 -21.43 -0.91
CA ASP A 71 -0.58 -20.73 -1.94
C ASP A 71 -0.49 -19.20 -1.86
N TYR A 72 -0.11 -18.64 -0.71
CA TYR A 72 0.06 -17.19 -0.55
C TYR A 72 1.30 -16.64 -1.24
N ARG A 73 2.24 -17.49 -1.70
CA ARG A 73 3.44 -17.04 -2.43
C ARG A 73 3.09 -16.25 -3.69
N LYS A 74 2.07 -16.69 -4.43
CA LYS A 74 1.65 -16.01 -5.68
C LYS A 74 1.15 -14.59 -5.42
N TYR A 75 0.44 -14.38 -4.31
CA TYR A 75 -0.05 -13.05 -3.93
C TYR A 75 1.08 -12.13 -3.45
N SER A 76 2.07 -12.69 -2.73
CA SER A 76 3.27 -11.95 -2.34
C SER A 76 4.06 -11.49 -3.57
N MET A 77 4.32 -12.39 -4.52
CA MET A 77 5.02 -12.06 -5.76
C MET A 77 4.27 -11.02 -6.58
N ALA A 78 2.94 -11.16 -6.73
CA ALA A 78 2.12 -10.18 -7.43
C ALA A 78 2.18 -8.79 -6.75
N ALA A 79 2.03 -8.75 -5.42
CA ALA A 79 2.10 -7.49 -4.67
C ALA A 79 3.45 -6.79 -4.83
N PHE A 80 4.57 -7.52 -4.76
CA PHE A 80 5.89 -6.94 -4.98
C PHE A 80 6.14 -6.53 -6.43
N LEU A 81 5.60 -7.26 -7.42
CA LEU A 81 5.67 -6.87 -8.82
C LEU A 81 4.94 -5.53 -9.04
N PHE A 82 3.72 -5.40 -8.53
CA PHE A 82 2.98 -4.14 -8.61
C PHE A 82 3.66 -3.02 -7.81
N ALA A 83 4.27 -3.32 -6.67
CA ALA A 83 5.06 -2.34 -5.92
C ALA A 83 6.25 -1.83 -6.74
N ALA A 84 6.95 -2.72 -7.47
CA ALA A 84 8.05 -2.32 -8.35
C ALA A 84 7.56 -1.44 -9.50
N VAL A 85 6.42 -1.77 -10.12
CA VAL A 85 5.79 -0.91 -11.13
C VAL A 85 5.41 0.45 -10.55
N GLN A 86 4.82 0.50 -9.36
CA GLN A 86 4.47 1.75 -8.70
C GLN A 86 5.71 2.59 -8.34
N LEU A 87 6.80 1.93 -7.95
CA LEU A 87 8.08 2.60 -7.70
C LEU A 87 8.63 3.24 -8.98
N ILE A 88 8.48 2.59 -10.15
CA ILE A 88 8.87 3.18 -11.43
C ILE A 88 8.06 4.45 -11.71
N PHE A 89 6.74 4.44 -11.51
CA PHE A 89 5.90 5.63 -11.70
C PHE A 89 6.34 6.79 -10.78
N LEU A 90 6.53 6.50 -9.49
CA LEU A 90 7.04 7.45 -8.51
C LEU A 90 8.41 8.04 -8.92
N LEU A 91 9.34 7.21 -9.38
CA LEU A 91 10.68 7.66 -9.80
C LEU A 91 10.66 8.43 -11.12
N SER A 92 9.70 8.13 -12.00
CA SER A 92 9.53 8.82 -13.28
C SER A 92 8.85 10.19 -13.16
N ALA A 93 8.48 10.59 -11.95
CA ALA A 93 7.74 11.82 -11.67
C ALA A 93 6.44 11.95 -12.50
N VAL A 94 5.78 10.83 -12.76
CA VAL A 94 4.49 10.77 -13.47
C VAL A 94 3.38 10.88 -12.42
N TYR A 95 3.14 12.08 -11.90
CA TYR A 95 2.08 12.35 -10.91
C TYR A 95 1.47 13.74 -11.03
#